data_AF-A0A2T3E9S8-F1
#
_entry.id   AF-A0A2T3E9S8-F1
#
_cell.length_a   1.000
_cell.length_b   1.000
_cell.length_c   1.000
_cell.angle_alpha   90.00
_cell.angle_beta   90.00
_cell.angle_gamma   90.00
#
_symmetry.space_group_name_H-M   'P 1'
#
loop_
_entity.id
_entity.type
_entity.pdbx_description
1 polymer ?
#
loop_
_entity_poly.entity_id
_entity_poly.type
_entity_poly.pdbx_seq_one_letter_code
_entity_poly.pdbx_strand_id
1 'polypeptide(L)'
;MRKLVVASMLCLAAVVGSERDASALSLFGLHFGGRDASAQAAHGNAYQRQAQYGQAPVINVQNSDAEMRLQQLEDQMRQLNGRVEEMSYQLLQMQEQIRKAQEDNEFRFQQLEKRGSAPASGGTMKKSEADVPAQSGGKQDDIAGVISSSQNGGTAAPRGGGKPPSELGSIQFDQSGDQIGSSMSGANNGSGAPPSAGSGSQTASLGSENDQYKAAYGHVLSGDYNVAEQEFRQYLDSYPSSSRAADANFWLGEALYSQGKYNEAAKTFLNAHQKYSTSEKAPEMLLKLGMSLAALDNKDTACATLREVTKRYPKASKAVTSKVASEQKRLAC
;
A
#
# COMPACT_ATOMS: atom_id res chain seq x y z
N MET A 1 -30.47 31.01 36.90
CA MET A 1 -31.10 29.73 37.30
C MET A 1 -32.47 29.61 36.65
N ARG A 2 -32.60 28.80 35.59
CA ARG A 2 -33.89 28.36 35.04
C ARG A 2 -33.75 26.88 34.67
N LYS A 3 -34.46 26.02 35.39
CA LYS A 3 -34.54 24.57 35.21
C LYS A 3 -35.81 24.26 34.40
N LEU A 4 -35.70 23.52 33.29
CA LEU A 4 -36.78 22.80 32.61
C LEU A 4 -36.12 21.53 32.05
N VAL A 5 -36.10 20.43 32.80
CA VAL A 5 -37.12 19.35 32.87
C VAL A 5 -37.20 18.53 31.59
N VAL A 6 -36.74 17.29 31.77
CA VAL A 6 -36.71 16.11 30.90
C VAL A 6 -38.13 15.65 30.54
N ALA A 7 -38.35 15.25 29.28
CA ALA A 7 -39.47 14.40 28.90
C ALA A 7 -38.98 13.34 27.90
N SER A 8 -38.61 12.19 28.45
CA SER A 8 -38.42 10.93 27.75
C SER A 8 -39.78 10.41 27.28
N MET A 9 -39.97 10.21 25.98
CA MET A 9 -41.14 9.50 25.45
C MET A 9 -40.66 8.22 24.76
N LEU A 10 -40.71 7.14 25.55
CA LEU A 10 -40.68 5.75 25.11
C LEU A 10 -41.87 5.53 24.17
N CYS A 11 -41.64 5.08 22.94
CA CYS A 11 -42.67 4.43 22.14
C CYS A 11 -42.20 3.01 21.82
N LEU A 12 -42.67 2.10 22.65
CA LEU A 12 -42.61 0.65 22.47
C LEU A 12 -43.77 0.28 21.54
N ALA A 13 -43.48 -0.18 20.33
CA ALA A 13 -44.47 -0.80 19.45
C ALA A 13 -43.98 -2.20 19.07
N ALA A 14 -44.42 -3.18 19.84
CA ALA A 14 -44.49 -4.57 19.43
C ALA A 14 -45.99 -4.89 19.27
N VAL A 15 -46.38 -5.48 18.13
CA VAL A 15 -47.42 -6.53 18.00
C VAL A 15 -47.64 -6.88 16.51
N VAL A 16 -47.34 -8.15 16.23
CA VAL A 16 -48.08 -9.13 15.40
C VAL A 16 -48.17 -8.94 13.88
N GLY A 17 -47.37 -9.75 13.18
CA GLY A 17 -47.82 -10.93 12.45
C GLY A 17 -48.95 -10.81 11.42
N SER A 18 -48.58 -10.95 10.15
CA SER A 18 -49.44 -11.53 9.11
C SER A 18 -48.61 -12.14 7.98
N GLU A 19 -49.10 -13.29 7.51
CA GLU A 19 -48.49 -14.29 6.65
C GLU A 19 -48.30 -13.87 5.16
N ARG A 20 -47.38 -14.60 4.49
CA ARG A 20 -47.37 -15.05 3.09
C ARG A 20 -47.57 -14.02 1.96
N ASP A 21 -46.57 -13.91 1.08
CA ASP A 21 -46.65 -14.54 -0.25
C ASP A 21 -45.32 -14.44 -1.00
N ALA A 22 -44.88 -15.58 -1.55
CA ALA A 22 -43.82 -15.66 -2.53
C ALA A 22 -44.43 -15.41 -3.91
N SER A 23 -43.86 -14.48 -4.67
CA SER A 23 -44.14 -14.35 -6.10
C SER A 23 -42.90 -13.84 -6.82
N ALA A 24 -42.32 -14.74 -7.60
CA ALA A 24 -41.26 -14.47 -8.55
C ALA A 24 -41.81 -13.62 -9.70
N LEU A 25 -41.27 -12.42 -9.89
CA LEU A 25 -41.55 -11.57 -11.04
C LEU A 25 -40.53 -11.86 -12.13
N SER A 26 -40.94 -12.70 -13.09
CA SER A 26 -40.33 -12.80 -14.42
C SER A 26 -40.56 -11.49 -15.17
N LEU A 27 -39.51 -10.68 -15.33
CA LEU A 27 -39.55 -9.50 -16.18
C LEU A 27 -39.25 -9.86 -17.64
N PHE A 28 -40.21 -9.51 -18.50
CA PHE A 28 -40.07 -9.10 -19.90
C PHE A 28 -39.66 -10.14 -20.96
N GLY A 29 -40.70 -10.73 -21.58
CA GLY A 29 -40.73 -10.95 -23.02
C GLY A 29 -42.02 -10.34 -23.58
N LEU A 30 -41.93 -9.54 -24.67
CA LEU A 30 -42.98 -9.29 -25.67
C LEU A 30 -42.51 -8.30 -26.75
N HIS A 31 -42.27 -8.78 -27.99
CA HIS A 31 -42.77 -8.22 -29.29
C HIS A 31 -42.15 -9.05 -30.44
N PHE A 32 -42.90 -9.86 -31.21
CA PHE A 32 -43.88 -9.59 -32.29
C PHE A 32 -43.33 -8.93 -33.57
N GLY A 33 -43.49 -9.66 -34.68
CA GLY A 33 -43.29 -9.24 -36.09
C GLY A 33 -42.41 -10.27 -36.82
N GLY A 34 -42.79 -10.95 -37.90
CA GLY A 34 -43.82 -10.73 -38.92
C GLY A 34 -43.20 -11.17 -40.26
N ARG A 35 -43.90 -12.01 -41.00
CA ARG A 35 -43.47 -12.78 -42.20
C ARG A 35 -43.04 -11.91 -43.38
N ASP A 36 -42.14 -12.44 -44.23
CA ASP A 36 -42.39 -12.73 -45.66
C ASP A 36 -41.21 -13.52 -46.25
N ALA A 37 -41.48 -14.74 -46.72
CA ALA A 37 -40.56 -15.55 -47.52
C ALA A 37 -41.29 -15.95 -48.81
N SER A 38 -40.77 -15.50 -49.94
CA SER A 38 -41.27 -15.79 -51.28
C SER A 38 -40.99 -17.24 -51.70
N ALA A 39 -41.96 -17.76 -52.46
CA ALA A 39 -42.09 -19.12 -52.93
C ALA A 39 -40.95 -19.61 -53.83
N GLN A 40 -40.70 -20.93 -53.78
CA GLN A 40 -40.55 -21.75 -54.99
C GLN A 40 -40.93 -23.20 -54.67
N ALA A 41 -41.86 -23.74 -55.46
CA ALA A 41 -42.43 -25.07 -55.34
C ALA A 41 -41.52 -26.17 -55.90
N ALA A 42 -41.61 -27.39 -55.34
CA ALA A 42 -41.49 -28.64 -56.10
C ALA A 42 -41.99 -29.84 -55.27
N HIS A 43 -42.84 -30.65 -55.91
CA HIS A 43 -43.49 -31.85 -55.40
C HIS A 43 -42.55 -33.06 -55.32
N GLY A 44 -42.88 -34.00 -54.43
CA GLY A 44 -42.82 -35.43 -54.78
C GLY A 44 -42.00 -36.35 -53.87
N ASN A 45 -42.69 -37.26 -53.21
CA ASN A 45 -42.31 -38.63 -52.81
C ASN A 45 -40.89 -38.90 -52.29
N ALA A 46 -40.79 -39.38 -51.06
CA ALA A 46 -40.40 -40.77 -50.79
C ALA A 46 -40.45 -41.08 -49.30
N TYR A 47 -41.15 -42.17 -48.98
CA TYR A 47 -41.02 -42.88 -47.73
C TYR A 47 -39.61 -43.48 -47.61
N GLN A 48 -39.20 -43.72 -46.36
CA GLN A 48 -38.01 -44.45 -45.90
C GLN A 48 -36.68 -43.68 -45.85
N ARG A 49 -36.35 -43.21 -44.63
CA ARG A 49 -35.16 -43.74 -43.98
C ARG A 49 -35.28 -43.76 -42.46
N GLN A 50 -35.13 -44.96 -41.94
CA GLN A 50 -35.04 -45.27 -40.52
C GLN A 50 -33.71 -44.79 -39.94
N ALA A 51 -33.79 -44.33 -38.69
CA ALA A 51 -32.80 -44.37 -37.63
C ALA A 51 -31.31 -44.19 -38.00
N GLN A 52 -30.76 -43.03 -37.63
CA GLN A 52 -29.40 -42.97 -37.13
C GLN A 52 -29.31 -41.93 -36.01
N TYR A 53 -29.13 -42.43 -34.78
CA TYR A 53 -28.86 -41.63 -33.60
C TYR A 53 -27.49 -40.98 -33.73
N GLY A 54 -27.45 -39.66 -33.93
CA GLY A 54 -26.27 -38.85 -33.65
C GLY A 54 -26.39 -38.29 -32.24
N GLN A 55 -25.71 -38.90 -31.27
CA GLN A 55 -25.52 -38.31 -29.95
C GLN A 55 -24.68 -37.03 -30.11
N ALA A 56 -25.24 -35.89 -29.72
CA ALA A 56 -24.43 -34.73 -29.39
C ALA A 56 -23.66 -35.03 -28.09
N PRO A 57 -22.37 -34.65 -27.96
CA PRO A 57 -21.66 -34.83 -26.71
C PRO A 57 -22.29 -33.94 -25.64
N VAL A 58 -22.95 -34.57 -24.67
CA VAL A 58 -23.35 -33.91 -23.43
C VAL A 58 -22.06 -33.71 -22.64
N ILE A 59 -21.57 -32.48 -22.57
CA ILE A 59 -20.47 -32.12 -21.67
C ILE A 59 -21.05 -32.18 -20.26
N ASN A 60 -20.83 -33.30 -19.56
CA ASN A 60 -21.02 -33.37 -18.12
C ASN A 60 -19.96 -32.48 -17.47
N VAL A 61 -20.32 -31.23 -17.18
CA VAL A 61 -19.55 -30.36 -16.28
C VAL A 61 -19.48 -31.10 -14.94
N GLN A 62 -18.26 -31.46 -14.55
CA GLN A 62 -18.03 -32.41 -13.48
C GLN A 62 -18.50 -31.82 -12.14
N ASN A 63 -19.46 -32.48 -11.47
CA ASN A 63 -19.83 -32.18 -10.08
C ASN A 63 -18.63 -32.30 -9.10
N SER A 64 -17.54 -32.95 -9.50
CA SER A 64 -16.33 -33.09 -8.69
C SER A 64 -15.61 -31.76 -8.43
N ASP A 65 -15.66 -30.78 -9.34
CA ASP A 65 -14.97 -29.51 -9.13
C ASP A 65 -15.66 -28.65 -8.06
N ALA A 66 -17.00 -28.73 -7.97
CA ALA A 66 -17.77 -28.03 -6.94
C ALA A 66 -17.56 -28.66 -5.56
N GLU A 67 -17.47 -29.99 -5.49
CA GLU A 67 -17.21 -30.75 -4.26
C GLU A 67 -15.79 -30.53 -3.74
N MET A 68 -14.79 -30.52 -4.62
CA MET A 68 -13.40 -30.20 -4.26
C MET A 68 -13.24 -28.78 -3.71
N ARG A 69 -13.96 -27.81 -4.30
CA ARG A 69 -13.95 -26.42 -3.82
C ARG A 69 -14.62 -26.26 -2.46
N LEU A 70 -15.69 -27.02 -2.21
CA LEU A 70 -16.35 -27.07 -0.89
C LEU A 70 -15.43 -27.67 0.17
N GLN A 71 -14.76 -28.80 -0.13
CA GLN A 71 -13.78 -29.38 0.78
C GLN A 71 -12.62 -28.42 1.08
N GLN A 72 -12.14 -27.69 0.07
CA GLN A 72 -11.10 -26.68 0.26
C GLN A 72 -11.57 -25.52 1.16
N LEU A 73 -12.82 -25.07 1.00
CA LEU A 73 -13.42 -24.04 1.85
C LEU A 73 -13.60 -24.50 3.29
N GLU A 74 -13.99 -25.77 3.50
CA GLU A 74 -14.13 -26.37 4.83
C GLU A 74 -12.77 -26.48 5.54
N ASP A 75 -11.73 -26.89 4.82
CA ASP A 75 -10.37 -26.93 5.35
C ASP A 75 -9.84 -25.53 5.70
N GLN A 76 -10.13 -24.54 4.85
CA GLN A 76 -9.81 -23.14 5.14
C GLN A 76 -10.54 -22.62 6.38
N MET A 77 -11.83 -22.95 6.55
CA MET A 77 -12.60 -22.57 7.74
C MET A 77 -12.04 -23.23 9.01
N ARG A 78 -11.58 -24.48 8.93
CA ARG A 78 -10.92 -25.17 10.04
C ARG A 78 -9.59 -24.51 10.39
N GLN A 79 -8.79 -24.14 9.39
CA GLN A 79 -7.51 -23.44 9.60
C GLN A 79 -7.70 -22.02 10.17
N LEU A 80 -8.71 -21.30 9.68
CA LEU A 80 -9.02 -19.95 10.15
C LEU A 80 -9.46 -19.97 11.62
N ASN A 81 -10.31 -20.92 12.01
CA ASN A 81 -10.70 -21.06 13.42
C ASN A 81 -9.49 -21.37 14.31
N GLY A 82 -8.56 -22.24 13.88
CA GLY A 82 -7.33 -22.51 14.62
C GLY A 82 -6.44 -21.27 14.78
N ARG A 83 -6.32 -20.43 13.75
CA ARG A 83 -5.59 -19.15 13.84
C ARG A 83 -6.26 -18.13 14.75
N VAL A 84 -7.60 -18.13 14.80
CA VAL A 84 -8.35 -17.27 15.72
C VAL A 84 -8.10 -17.67 17.17
N GLU A 85 -8.06 -18.97 17.45
CA GLU A 85 -7.73 -19.48 18.79
C GLU A 85 -6.30 -19.10 19.19
N GLU A 86 -5.32 -19.26 18.29
CA GLU A 86 -3.93 -18.86 18.52
C GLU A 86 -3.80 -17.35 18.78
N MET A 87 -4.47 -16.53 17.97
CA MET A 87 -4.47 -15.07 18.14
C MET A 87 -5.15 -14.66 19.45
N SER A 88 -6.25 -15.33 19.83
CA SER A 88 -6.93 -15.08 21.10
C SER A 88 -6.03 -15.38 22.29
N TYR A 89 -5.24 -16.45 22.21
CA TYR A 89 -4.25 -16.81 23.21
C TYR A 89 -3.11 -15.78 23.29
N GLN A 90 -2.62 -15.31 22.14
CA GLN A 90 -1.61 -14.26 22.09
C GLN A 90 -2.10 -12.94 22.68
N LEU A 91 -3.36 -12.57 22.45
CA LEU A 91 -3.99 -11.39 23.05
C LEU A 91 -4.08 -11.50 24.57
N LEU A 92 -4.46 -12.67 25.09
CA LEU A 92 -4.48 -12.92 26.53
C LEU A 92 -3.07 -12.80 27.14
N GLN A 93 -2.06 -13.37 26.49
CA GLN A 93 -0.68 -13.24 26.95
C GLN A 93 -0.19 -11.79 26.93
N MET A 94 -0.52 -11.02 25.88
CA MET A 94 -0.13 -9.62 25.78
C MET A 94 -0.80 -8.79 26.89
N GLN A 95 -2.07 -9.03 27.18
CA GLN A 95 -2.77 -8.34 28.27
C GLN A 95 -2.12 -8.62 29.62
N GLU A 96 -1.71 -9.88 29.86
CA GLU A 96 -1.00 -10.25 31.08
C GLU A 96 0.39 -9.58 31.17
N GLN A 97 1.11 -9.48 30.05
CA GLN A 97 2.38 -8.74 30.00
C GLN A 97 2.20 -7.25 30.30
N ILE A 98 1.17 -6.61 29.74
CA ILE A 98 0.86 -5.20 30.01
C ILE A 98 0.53 -5.01 31.49
N ARG A 99 -0.31 -5.88 32.05
CA ARG A 99 -0.68 -5.82 33.46
C ARG A 99 0.56 -5.95 34.35
N LYS A 100 1.40 -6.98 34.10
CA LYS A 100 2.63 -7.18 34.86
C LYS A 100 3.61 -6.02 34.72
N ALA A 101 3.73 -5.43 33.54
CA ALA A 101 4.55 -4.24 33.32
C ALA A 101 4.00 -3.01 34.04
N GLN A 102 2.67 -2.86 34.13
CA GLN A 102 2.05 -1.78 34.91
C GLN A 102 2.30 -1.97 36.41
N GLU A 103 2.15 -3.20 36.92
CA GLU A 103 2.44 -3.54 38.32
C GLU A 103 3.93 -3.32 38.67
N ASP A 104 4.86 -3.66 37.77
CA ASP A 104 6.30 -3.38 37.95
C ASP A 104 6.61 -1.88 37.97
N ASN A 105 6.02 -1.10 37.05
CA ASN A 105 6.19 0.34 37.02
C ASN A 105 5.63 1.01 38.29
N GLU A 106 4.46 0.58 38.76
CA GLU A 106 3.84 1.04 40.00
C GLU A 106 4.72 0.73 41.22
N PHE A 107 5.25 -0.50 41.30
CA PHE A 107 6.15 -0.91 42.37
C PHE A 107 7.45 -0.09 42.37
N ARG A 108 8.00 0.21 41.19
CA ARG A 108 9.20 1.03 41.04
C ARG A 108 8.92 2.49 41.43
N PHE A 109 7.74 3.02 41.11
CA PHE A 109 7.33 4.36 41.49
C PHE A 109 7.18 4.50 43.01
N GLN A 110 6.53 3.54 43.67
CA GLN A 110 6.39 3.53 45.14
C GLN A 110 7.74 3.43 45.87
N GLN A 111 8.71 2.71 45.31
CA GLN A 111 10.08 2.67 45.87
C GLN A 111 10.79 4.02 45.75
N LEU A 112 10.59 4.72 44.63
CA LEU A 112 11.15 6.05 44.42
C LEU A 112 10.49 7.09 45.34
N GLU A 113 9.17 7.00 45.56
CA GLU A 113 8.45 7.86 46.50
C GLU A 113 8.92 7.64 47.96
N LYS A 114 9.04 6.37 48.38
CA LYS A 114 9.57 6.02 49.71
C LYS A 114 11.02 6.45 49.90
N ARG A 115 11.81 6.54 48.83
CA ARG A 115 13.23 7.00 48.87
C ARG A 115 13.38 8.51 48.63
N GLY A 116 12.33 9.20 48.18
CA GLY A 116 12.30 10.63 47.84
C GLY A 116 11.79 11.56 48.93
N SER A 117 11.37 11.05 50.10
CA SER A 117 10.87 11.86 51.21
C SER A 117 11.98 12.36 52.16
N ALA A 118 13.05 12.95 51.61
CA ALA A 118 14.02 13.75 52.36
C ALA A 118 14.08 15.17 51.76
N PRO A 119 13.95 16.25 52.56
CA PRO A 119 13.92 17.61 52.03
C PRO A 119 15.35 18.04 51.66
N ALA A 120 15.63 18.22 50.38
CA ALA A 120 16.91 18.78 49.93
C ALA A 120 16.73 20.22 49.45
N SER A 121 17.08 21.12 50.36
CA SER A 121 17.64 22.45 50.16
C SER A 121 18.21 22.74 48.76
N GLY A 122 17.93 23.94 48.27
CA GLY A 122 18.48 24.49 47.03
C GLY A 122 20.00 24.39 46.95
N GLY A 123 20.47 23.97 45.78
CA GLY A 123 21.86 23.95 45.38
C GLY A 123 21.96 24.37 43.92
N THR A 124 22.41 25.60 43.70
CA THR A 124 22.79 26.17 42.41
C THR A 124 23.77 25.25 41.68
N MET A 125 23.36 24.71 40.53
CA MET A 125 24.28 24.01 39.63
C MET A 125 25.09 25.04 38.84
N LYS A 126 26.38 25.04 39.16
CA LYS A 126 27.45 25.90 38.67
C LYS A 126 27.73 25.57 37.20
N LYS A 127 27.82 26.62 36.39
CA LYS A 127 28.32 26.64 35.02
C LYS A 127 29.75 26.06 34.98
N SER A 128 29.95 24.98 34.23
CA SER A 128 31.29 24.47 33.91
C SER A 128 31.71 25.02 32.55
N GLU A 129 32.44 26.13 32.63
CA GLU A 129 33.31 26.67 31.60
C GLU A 129 34.51 25.73 31.44
N ALA A 130 34.86 25.35 30.21
CA ALA A 130 36.11 24.69 29.88
C ALA A 130 36.69 25.30 28.60
N ASP A 131 37.73 26.10 28.85
CA ASP A 131 38.83 26.59 28.03
C ASP A 131 39.01 26.07 26.59
N VAL A 132 39.23 27.06 25.73
CA VAL A 132 39.80 27.02 24.38
C VAL A 132 41.28 27.44 24.48
N PRO A 133 42.20 26.85 23.70
CA PRO A 133 43.38 27.59 23.23
C PRO A 133 43.14 28.06 21.79
N ALA A 134 43.12 29.38 21.64
CA ALA A 134 43.11 30.07 20.37
C ALA A 134 44.53 30.15 19.78
N GLN A 135 44.66 29.93 18.47
CA GLN A 135 45.62 30.69 17.68
C GLN A 135 45.05 31.03 16.30
N SER A 136 45.45 32.21 15.85
CA SER A 136 44.79 33.14 14.94
C SER A 136 45.05 32.91 13.45
N GLY A 137 44.22 33.54 12.62
CA GLY A 137 44.55 33.89 11.24
C GLY A 137 43.32 33.97 10.34
N GLY A 138 42.82 35.18 10.06
CA GLY A 138 41.55 35.43 9.37
C GLY A 138 41.57 35.49 7.85
N LYS A 139 40.39 35.88 7.33
CA LYS A 139 39.94 36.25 5.96
C LYS A 139 39.23 35.12 5.21
N GLN A 140 37.89 35.12 5.18
CA GLN A 140 36.93 35.86 4.32
C GLN A 140 36.87 35.36 2.88
N ASP A 141 35.74 34.72 2.60
CA ASP A 141 35.27 34.19 1.32
C ASP A 141 35.09 35.27 0.25
N ASP A 142 35.60 35.01 -0.95
CA ASP A 142 35.12 35.58 -2.21
C ASP A 142 35.52 34.62 -3.36
N ILE A 143 34.62 33.71 -3.73
CA ILE A 143 34.70 32.98 -5.01
C ILE A 143 33.39 33.22 -5.76
N ALA A 144 33.27 34.44 -6.27
CA ALA A 144 32.44 34.77 -7.41
C ALA A 144 33.37 35.43 -8.44
N GLY A 145 33.52 34.81 -9.62
CA GLY A 145 34.18 35.49 -10.75
C GLY A 145 35.20 34.68 -11.52
N VAL A 146 34.82 33.54 -12.09
CA VAL A 146 35.33 33.05 -13.37
C VAL A 146 34.22 32.13 -13.85
N ILE A 147 33.39 32.50 -14.83
CA ILE A 147 33.65 32.34 -16.26
C ILE A 147 32.58 33.19 -16.97
N SER A 148 32.95 34.36 -17.48
CA SER A 148 32.20 35.08 -18.53
C SER A 148 33.04 36.25 -19.03
N SER A 149 33.72 36.07 -20.17
CA SER A 149 33.63 36.98 -21.32
C SER A 149 34.62 36.62 -22.43
N SER A 150 34.07 36.63 -23.66
CA SER A 150 34.70 36.98 -24.95
C SER A 150 35.74 36.00 -25.52
N GLN A 151 35.83 35.67 -26.81
CA GLN A 151 35.40 36.28 -28.08
C GLN A 151 35.66 35.19 -29.18
N ASN A 152 34.67 34.77 -29.99
CA ASN A 152 34.37 35.23 -31.36
C ASN A 152 35.18 34.58 -32.52
N GLY A 153 34.46 33.91 -33.44
CA GLY A 153 34.65 33.99 -34.91
C GLY A 153 35.34 32.84 -35.69
N GLY A 154 34.62 32.25 -36.67
CA GLY A 154 35.21 31.93 -37.99
C GLY A 154 35.14 30.50 -38.60
N THR A 155 34.10 30.25 -39.40
CA THR A 155 34.04 29.51 -40.72
C THR A 155 34.60 28.10 -40.97
N ALA A 156 33.77 27.32 -41.71
CA ALA A 156 34.04 26.32 -42.77
C ALA A 156 33.86 24.81 -42.46
N ALA A 157 32.94 24.18 -43.22
CA ALA A 157 32.73 22.72 -43.36
C ALA A 157 33.80 22.09 -44.31
N PRO A 158 33.98 20.75 -44.46
CA PRO A 158 32.91 19.82 -44.86
C PRO A 158 33.01 18.31 -44.43
N ARG A 159 31.85 17.63 -44.57
CA ARG A 159 31.63 16.22 -45.02
C ARG A 159 32.10 15.02 -44.17
N GLY A 160 31.15 14.09 -43.95
CA GLY A 160 31.39 12.66 -44.26
C GLY A 160 30.73 11.62 -43.35
N GLY A 161 29.69 10.94 -43.87
CA GLY A 161 29.46 9.50 -43.64
C GLY A 161 28.68 9.08 -42.39
N GLY A 162 27.37 8.90 -42.53
CA GLY A 162 26.60 8.05 -41.61
C GLY A 162 27.08 6.60 -41.69
N LYS A 163 27.28 5.95 -40.54
CA LYS A 163 27.54 4.50 -40.47
C LYS A 163 26.28 3.71 -40.89
N PRO A 164 26.43 2.59 -41.63
CA PRO A 164 25.30 1.76 -42.03
C PRO A 164 24.70 1.01 -40.82
N PRO A 165 23.44 0.56 -40.92
CA PRO A 165 22.78 -0.18 -39.84
C PRO A 165 23.51 -1.51 -39.59
N SER A 166 23.85 -1.77 -38.33
CA SER A 166 24.46 -3.03 -37.90
C SER A 166 23.38 -4.10 -37.75
N GLU A 167 23.54 -5.23 -38.45
CA GLU A 167 22.70 -6.41 -38.28
C GLU A 167 22.76 -6.91 -36.83
N LEU A 168 21.60 -7.00 -36.19
CA LEU A 168 21.44 -7.69 -34.93
C LEU A 168 21.50 -9.20 -35.23
N GLY A 169 22.49 -9.89 -34.67
CA GLY A 169 22.80 -11.29 -34.95
C GLY A 169 21.58 -12.22 -34.86
N SER A 170 21.64 -13.33 -35.58
CA SER A 170 20.56 -14.31 -35.66
C SER A 170 20.67 -15.37 -34.56
N ILE A 171 19.51 -15.73 -34.02
CA ILE A 171 19.35 -16.84 -33.08
C ILE A 171 18.89 -18.05 -33.88
N GLN A 172 19.63 -19.17 -33.81
CA GLN A 172 19.24 -20.43 -34.44
C GLN A 172 18.51 -21.34 -33.44
N PHE A 173 17.34 -21.84 -33.84
CA PHE A 173 16.57 -22.86 -33.12
C PHE A 173 16.60 -24.18 -33.90
N ASP A 174 16.60 -25.31 -33.20
CA ASP A 174 16.42 -26.62 -33.81
C ASP A 174 14.94 -26.93 -34.12
N GLN A 175 14.67 -28.05 -34.78
CA GLN A 175 13.30 -28.49 -35.11
C GLN A 175 12.44 -28.82 -33.87
N SER A 176 13.04 -28.89 -32.69
CA SER A 176 12.34 -29.12 -31.41
C SER A 176 11.99 -27.81 -30.70
N GLY A 177 12.44 -26.66 -31.22
CA GLY A 177 12.21 -25.34 -30.65
C GLY A 177 13.26 -24.90 -29.64
N ASP A 178 14.34 -25.66 -29.45
CA ASP A 178 15.42 -25.33 -28.53
C ASP A 178 16.52 -24.53 -29.22
N GLN A 179 17.08 -23.56 -28.51
CA GLN A 179 18.07 -22.62 -29.06
C GLN A 179 19.46 -23.28 -29.12
N ILE A 180 19.92 -23.62 -30.33
CA ILE A 180 21.19 -24.35 -30.55
C ILE A 180 22.39 -23.45 -30.87
N GLY A 181 22.20 -22.13 -30.93
CA GLY A 181 23.31 -21.19 -31.05
C GLY A 181 22.91 -19.74 -31.28
N SER A 182 23.79 -18.84 -30.89
CA SER A 182 23.73 -17.41 -31.22
C SER A 182 25.11 -17.00 -31.72
N SER A 183 25.20 -16.57 -32.98
CA SER A 183 26.47 -16.07 -33.54
C SER A 183 26.54 -14.55 -33.37
N MET A 184 27.26 -14.10 -32.35
CA MET A 184 27.77 -12.72 -32.28
C MET A 184 29.16 -12.67 -32.90
N SER A 185 29.31 -11.95 -34.01
CA SER A 185 30.62 -11.69 -34.59
C SER A 185 31.34 -10.61 -33.78
N GLY A 186 32.28 -11.05 -32.93
CA GLY A 186 33.46 -10.27 -32.54
C GLY A 186 33.49 -9.72 -31.12
N ALA A 187 34.02 -10.50 -30.17
CA ALA A 187 35.03 -10.04 -29.23
C ALA A 187 35.67 -11.22 -28.47
N ASN A 188 36.99 -11.19 -28.45
CA ASN A 188 37.97 -12.12 -27.91
C ASN A 188 37.71 -12.50 -26.43
N ASN A 189 37.59 -13.81 -26.16
CA ASN A 189 37.48 -14.37 -24.82
C ASN A 189 38.91 -14.60 -24.27
N GLY A 190 39.42 -13.63 -23.52
CA GLY A 190 40.70 -13.69 -22.82
C GLY A 190 40.49 -13.80 -21.32
N SER A 191 40.73 -14.99 -20.77
CA SER A 191 40.67 -15.32 -19.35
C SER A 191 41.58 -14.40 -18.52
N GLY A 192 40.98 -13.43 -17.82
CA GLY A 192 41.64 -12.60 -16.82
C GLY A 192 40.70 -12.39 -15.63
N ALA A 193 41.15 -12.73 -14.43
CA ALA A 193 40.39 -12.58 -13.19
C ALA A 193 39.90 -11.12 -13.02
N PRO A 194 38.68 -10.89 -12.51
CA PRO A 194 38.14 -9.53 -12.43
C PRO A 194 38.83 -8.73 -11.31
N PRO A 195 39.20 -7.46 -11.55
CA PRO A 195 39.59 -6.55 -10.48
C PRO A 195 38.37 -6.22 -9.61
N SER A 196 38.52 -6.44 -8.30
CA SER A 196 37.60 -5.95 -7.28
C SER A 196 37.67 -4.43 -7.21
N ALA A 197 36.61 -3.74 -7.64
CA ALA A 197 36.00 -2.59 -6.95
C ALA A 197 34.97 -1.86 -7.82
N GLY A 198 33.76 -1.70 -7.28
CA GLY A 198 32.94 -0.50 -7.48
C GLY A 198 31.94 -0.50 -8.64
N SER A 199 30.66 -0.43 -8.25
CA SER A 199 29.48 -0.03 -9.04
C SER A 199 28.83 -1.07 -9.96
N GLY A 200 27.63 -1.48 -9.54
CA GLY A 200 26.50 -1.74 -10.45
C GLY A 200 26.41 -3.13 -11.03
N SER A 201 26.22 -4.15 -10.19
CA SER A 201 25.72 -5.46 -10.62
C SER A 201 24.32 -5.32 -11.21
N GLN A 202 24.22 -5.12 -12.53
CA GLN A 202 23.03 -5.47 -13.30
C GLN A 202 23.18 -6.90 -13.80
N THR A 203 23.08 -7.85 -12.87
CA THR A 203 22.42 -9.11 -13.18
C THR A 203 20.92 -8.79 -13.32
N ALA A 204 20.20 -9.48 -14.21
CA ALA A 204 18.75 -9.37 -14.30
C ALA A 204 18.12 -9.77 -12.94
N SER A 205 17.97 -8.79 -12.06
CA SER A 205 17.47 -8.97 -10.70
C SER A 205 15.96 -9.06 -10.79
N LEU A 206 15.36 -10.11 -10.22
CA LEU A 206 13.95 -10.15 -9.82
C LEU A 206 13.66 -9.13 -8.69
N GLY A 207 14.16 -7.91 -8.78
CA GLY A 207 14.32 -7.05 -7.61
C GLY A 207 15.20 -5.82 -7.84
N SER A 208 14.76 -4.92 -8.72
CA SER A 208 15.14 -3.51 -8.56
C SER A 208 14.24 -2.88 -7.50
N GLU A 209 14.75 -1.94 -6.70
CA GLU A 209 13.98 -1.18 -5.70
C GLU A 209 12.66 -0.67 -6.29
N ASN A 210 12.74 -0.07 -7.48
CA ASN A 210 11.57 0.47 -8.17
C ASN A 210 10.54 -0.60 -8.55
N ASP A 211 10.98 -1.80 -8.92
CA ASP A 211 10.07 -2.90 -9.27
C ASP A 211 9.37 -3.47 -8.04
N GLN A 212 10.09 -3.63 -6.92
CA GLN A 212 9.49 -4.03 -5.64
C GLN A 212 8.45 -3.01 -5.16
N TYR A 213 8.76 -1.72 -5.24
CA TYR A 213 7.80 -0.67 -4.91
C TYR A 213 6.56 -0.73 -5.81
N LYS A 214 6.75 -0.93 -7.12
CA LYS A 214 5.64 -0.99 -8.08
C LYS A 214 4.76 -2.22 -7.86
N ALA A 215 5.34 -3.37 -7.53
CA ALA A 215 4.59 -4.57 -7.17
C ALA A 215 3.71 -4.31 -5.94
N ALA A 216 4.31 -3.79 -4.85
CA ALA A 216 3.60 -3.48 -3.61
C ALA A 216 2.50 -2.45 -3.84
N TYR A 217 2.78 -1.43 -4.65
CA TYR A 217 1.79 -0.42 -5.01
C TYR A 217 0.67 -0.99 -5.89
N GLY A 218 0.98 -1.92 -6.79
CA GLY A 218 -0.01 -2.66 -7.57
C GLY A 218 -1.04 -3.35 -6.67
N HIS A 219 -0.60 -3.97 -5.58
CA HIS A 219 -1.48 -4.60 -4.60
C HIS A 219 -2.37 -3.62 -3.84
N VAL A 220 -1.94 -2.39 -3.60
CA VAL A 220 -2.82 -1.35 -3.05
C VAL A 220 -3.93 -1.00 -4.03
N LEU A 221 -3.60 -0.89 -5.32
CA LEU A 221 -4.56 -0.54 -6.37
C LEU A 221 -5.60 -1.65 -6.61
N SER A 222 -5.22 -2.92 -6.47
CA SER A 222 -6.15 -4.06 -6.54
C SER A 222 -6.97 -4.25 -5.26
N GLY A 223 -6.61 -3.59 -4.17
CA GLY A 223 -7.24 -3.77 -2.85
C GLY A 223 -6.71 -4.96 -2.06
N ASP A 224 -5.61 -5.58 -2.50
CA ASP A 224 -4.94 -6.70 -1.81
C ASP A 224 -4.08 -6.17 -0.66
N TYR A 225 -4.72 -5.51 0.30
CA TYR A 225 -4.02 -4.76 1.33
C TYR A 225 -3.15 -5.64 2.24
N ASN A 226 -3.51 -6.92 2.42
CA ASN A 226 -2.67 -7.87 3.16
C ASN A 226 -1.32 -8.10 2.48
N VAL A 227 -1.32 -8.29 1.16
CA VAL A 227 -0.08 -8.50 0.38
C VAL A 227 0.70 -7.19 0.31
N ALA A 228 0.01 -6.07 0.03
CA ALA A 228 0.62 -4.75 0.01
C ALA A 228 1.33 -4.42 1.33
N GLU A 229 0.72 -4.74 2.48
CA GLU A 229 1.36 -4.53 3.79
C GLU A 229 2.68 -5.30 3.89
N GLN A 230 2.68 -6.58 3.53
CA GLN A 230 3.87 -7.42 3.61
C GLN A 230 4.98 -6.90 2.69
N GLU A 231 4.65 -6.57 1.44
CA GLU A 231 5.63 -6.09 0.48
C GLU A 231 6.17 -4.70 0.82
N PHE A 232 5.33 -3.79 1.34
CA PHE A 232 5.83 -2.48 1.79
C PHE A 232 6.70 -2.59 3.04
N ARG A 233 6.41 -3.51 3.97
CA ARG A 233 7.31 -3.78 5.11
C ARG A 233 8.66 -4.28 4.60
N GLN A 234 8.65 -5.27 3.71
CA GLN A 234 9.88 -5.80 3.11
C GLN A 234 10.67 -4.73 2.35
N TYR A 235 9.98 -3.86 1.59
CA TYR A 235 10.57 -2.74 0.90
C TYR A 235 11.25 -1.77 1.86
N LEU A 236 10.59 -1.41 2.96
CA LEU A 236 11.12 -0.47 3.95
C LEU A 236 12.27 -1.06 4.76
N ASP A 237 12.29 -2.37 4.98
CA ASP A 237 13.40 -3.09 5.62
C ASP A 237 14.62 -3.15 4.69
N SER A 238 14.39 -3.38 3.39
CA SER A 238 15.45 -3.50 2.38
C SER A 238 16.00 -2.14 1.95
N TYR A 239 15.15 -1.09 1.94
CA TYR A 239 15.48 0.25 1.43
C TYR A 239 15.05 1.38 2.40
N PRO A 240 15.56 1.40 3.64
CA PRO A 240 15.12 2.35 4.69
C PRO A 240 15.44 3.83 4.41
N SER A 241 16.38 4.09 3.51
CA SER A 241 16.85 5.42 3.06
C SER A 241 16.44 5.75 1.62
N SER A 242 15.57 4.94 1.01
CA SER A 242 15.03 5.19 -0.33
C SER A 242 14.41 6.58 -0.46
N SER A 243 14.53 7.20 -1.64
CA SER A 243 13.79 8.42 -1.99
C SER A 243 12.28 8.23 -1.92
N ARG A 244 11.80 6.99 -2.07
CA ARG A 244 10.39 6.59 -1.95
C ARG A 244 10.04 6.02 -0.58
N ALA A 245 10.95 6.04 0.39
CA ALA A 245 10.64 5.52 1.72
C ALA A 245 9.47 6.27 2.38
N ALA A 246 9.34 7.58 2.13
CA ALA A 246 8.18 8.35 2.58
C ALA A 246 6.88 7.83 1.94
N ASP A 247 6.85 7.69 0.62
CA ASP A 247 5.68 7.18 -0.11
C ASP A 247 5.33 5.74 0.30
N ALA A 248 6.33 4.88 0.45
CA ALA A 248 6.14 3.49 0.89
C ALA A 248 5.55 3.42 2.31
N ASN A 249 6.02 4.25 3.24
CA ASN A 249 5.41 4.35 4.57
C ASN A 249 3.95 4.85 4.51
N PHE A 250 3.66 5.80 3.61
CA PHE A 250 2.29 6.26 3.40
C PHE A 250 1.38 5.13 2.91
N TRP A 251 1.81 4.36 1.90
CA TRP A 251 1.02 3.25 1.37
C TRP A 251 0.91 2.07 2.33
N LEU A 252 1.95 1.79 3.13
CA LEU A 252 1.86 0.84 4.23
C LEU A 252 0.77 1.25 5.23
N GLY A 253 0.76 2.51 5.65
CA GLY A 253 -0.27 3.05 6.52
C GLY A 253 -1.67 2.97 5.89
N GLU A 254 -1.78 3.21 4.59
CA GLU A 254 -3.06 3.14 3.86
C GLU A 254 -3.58 1.70 3.74
N ALA A 255 -2.68 0.75 3.48
CA ALA A 255 -3.01 -0.68 3.48
C ALA A 255 -3.50 -1.11 4.87
N LEU A 256 -2.79 -0.73 5.94
CA LEU A 256 -3.19 -1.02 7.32
C LEU A 256 -4.55 -0.39 7.67
N TYR A 257 -4.76 0.87 7.29
CA TYR A 257 -6.04 1.57 7.51
C TYR A 257 -7.19 0.87 6.78
N SER A 258 -6.96 0.45 5.54
CA SER A 258 -7.97 -0.21 4.71
C SER A 258 -8.31 -1.62 5.21
N GLN A 259 -7.38 -2.28 5.90
CA GLN A 259 -7.63 -3.53 6.63
C GLN A 259 -8.37 -3.34 7.96
N GLY A 260 -8.63 -2.10 8.40
CA GLY A 260 -9.21 -1.82 9.72
C GLY A 260 -8.21 -1.88 10.88
N LYS A 261 -6.91 -2.05 10.59
CA LYS A 261 -5.82 -2.07 11.58
C LYS A 261 -5.45 -0.64 12.00
N TYR A 262 -6.41 0.11 12.53
CA TYR A 262 -6.27 1.55 12.77
C TYR A 262 -5.16 1.90 13.79
N ASN A 263 -4.90 1.03 14.76
CA ASN A 263 -3.83 1.23 15.74
C ASN A 263 -2.45 1.19 15.06
N GLU A 264 -2.23 0.19 14.20
CA GLU A 264 -1.00 0.05 13.43
C GLU A 264 -0.87 1.16 12.40
N ALA A 265 -1.95 1.50 11.69
CA ALA A 265 -1.98 2.62 10.76
C ALA A 265 -1.57 3.94 11.44
N ALA A 266 -2.15 4.25 12.60
CA ALA A 266 -1.80 5.45 13.37
C ALA A 266 -0.31 5.45 13.75
N LYS A 267 0.23 4.34 14.24
CA LYS A 267 1.67 4.23 14.54
C LYS A 267 2.53 4.45 13.30
N THR A 268 2.20 3.80 12.18
CA THR A 268 2.93 3.92 10.91
C THR A 268 2.92 5.36 10.42
N PHE A 269 1.76 6.02 10.37
CA PHE A 269 1.65 7.41 9.93
C PHE A 269 2.36 8.39 10.87
N LEU A 270 2.30 8.17 12.18
CA LEU A 270 3.01 9.01 13.15
C LEU A 270 4.54 8.91 12.96
N ASN A 271 5.07 7.69 12.89
CA ASN A 271 6.50 7.45 12.71
C ASN A 271 6.98 8.00 11.36
N ALA A 272 6.22 7.74 10.30
CA ALA A 272 6.51 8.25 8.96
C ALA A 272 6.51 9.78 8.93
N HIS A 273 5.53 10.42 9.56
CA HIS A 273 5.45 11.87 9.64
C HIS A 273 6.62 12.49 10.44
N GLN A 274 7.02 11.86 11.54
CA GLN A 274 8.19 12.31 12.32
C GLN A 274 9.48 12.24 11.51
N LYS A 275 9.68 11.14 10.76
CA LYS A 275 10.89 10.90 9.96
C LYS A 275 10.90 11.72 8.66
N TYR A 276 9.74 11.89 8.02
CA TYR A 276 9.58 12.47 6.68
C TYR A 276 8.70 13.73 6.69
N SER A 277 8.82 14.56 7.73
CA SER A 277 7.98 15.76 7.94
C SER A 277 8.07 16.83 6.83
N THR A 278 9.12 16.79 6.01
CA THR A 278 9.34 17.70 4.88
C THR A 278 8.98 17.09 3.52
N SER A 279 8.59 15.82 3.48
CA SER A 279 8.21 15.14 2.24
C SER A 279 6.91 15.69 1.66
N GLU A 280 6.70 15.49 0.35
CA GLU A 280 5.44 15.89 -0.31
C GLU A 280 4.21 15.20 0.31
N LYS A 281 4.39 13.98 0.84
CA LYS A 281 3.33 13.20 1.52
C LYS A 281 3.12 13.55 2.99
N ALA A 282 3.96 14.42 3.58
CA ALA A 282 3.86 14.73 5.01
C ALA A 282 2.47 15.27 5.44
N PRO A 283 1.79 16.15 4.68
CA PRO A 283 0.43 16.59 5.00
C PRO A 283 -0.58 15.44 4.96
N GLU A 284 -0.50 14.57 3.95
CA GLU A 284 -1.35 13.39 3.78
C GLU A 284 -1.16 12.40 4.92
N MET A 285 0.07 12.14 5.35
CA MET A 285 0.36 11.27 6.50
C MET A 285 -0.28 11.81 7.78
N LEU A 286 -0.18 13.11 8.03
CA LEU A 286 -0.75 13.73 9.24
C LEU A 286 -2.30 13.72 9.20
N LEU A 287 -2.90 13.95 8.03
CA LEU A 287 -4.33 13.76 7.81
C LEU A 287 -4.75 12.32 8.11
N LYS A 288 -4.04 11.33 7.56
CA LYS A 288 -4.34 9.91 7.75
C LYS A 288 -4.12 9.43 9.18
N LEU A 289 -3.16 10.00 9.90
CA LEU A 289 -3.02 9.82 11.35
C LEU A 289 -4.29 10.28 12.07
N GLY A 290 -4.77 11.50 11.79
CA GLY A 290 -6.03 12.01 12.36
C GLY A 290 -7.23 11.12 12.06
N MET A 291 -7.36 10.65 10.81
CA MET A 291 -8.40 9.71 10.41
C MET A 291 -8.29 8.36 11.15
N SER A 292 -7.08 7.83 11.31
CA SER A 292 -6.83 6.58 12.04
C SER A 292 -7.20 6.70 13.51
N LEU A 293 -6.85 7.83 14.16
CA LEU A 293 -7.23 8.12 15.54
C LEU A 293 -8.75 8.25 15.69
N ALA A 294 -9.42 8.88 14.72
CA ALA A 294 -10.87 8.98 14.71
C ALA A 294 -11.55 7.62 14.59
N ALA A 295 -10.97 6.69 13.81
CA ALA A 295 -11.46 5.32 13.68
C ALA A 295 -11.21 4.45 14.94
N LEU A 296 -10.31 4.89 15.83
CA LEU A 296 -10.08 4.31 17.16
C LEU A 296 -10.93 4.97 18.25
N ASP A 297 -11.98 5.72 17.89
CA ASP A 297 -12.81 6.52 18.79
C ASP A 297 -12.05 7.56 19.64
N ASN A 298 -10.80 7.86 19.30
CA ASN A 298 -10.02 8.91 19.95
C ASN A 298 -10.26 10.26 19.27
N LYS A 299 -11.51 10.73 19.35
CA LYS A 299 -11.99 11.93 18.68
C LYS A 299 -11.21 13.19 19.07
N ASP A 300 -10.93 13.39 20.36
CA ASP A 300 -10.26 14.61 20.82
C ASP A 300 -8.84 14.74 20.26
N THR A 301 -8.09 13.64 20.28
CA THR A 301 -6.75 13.61 19.69
C THR A 301 -6.84 13.74 18.17
N ALA A 302 -7.79 13.08 17.52
CA ALA A 302 -8.01 13.22 16.08
C ALA A 302 -8.28 14.67 15.67
N CYS A 303 -9.17 15.39 16.38
CA CYS A 303 -9.45 16.81 16.14
C CYS A 303 -8.21 17.70 16.32
N ALA A 304 -7.38 17.42 17.33
CA ALA A 304 -6.12 18.13 17.52
C ALA A 304 -5.13 17.87 16.37
N THR A 305 -4.96 16.61 15.96
CA THR A 305 -4.10 16.22 14.84
C THR A 305 -4.55 16.84 13.52
N LEU A 306 -5.85 16.81 13.22
CA LEU A 306 -6.40 17.38 11.99
C LEU A 306 -6.19 18.90 11.90
N ARG A 307 -6.36 19.63 13.03
CA ARG A 307 -6.06 21.08 13.08
C ARG A 307 -4.58 21.38 12.81
N GLU A 308 -3.69 20.48 13.21
CA GLU A 308 -2.26 20.65 13.00
C GLU A 308 -1.86 20.57 11.52
N VAL A 309 -2.62 19.84 10.69
CA VAL A 309 -2.38 19.73 9.23
C VAL A 309 -2.36 21.12 8.58
N THR A 310 -3.42 21.92 8.78
CA THR A 310 -3.53 23.25 8.18
C THR A 310 -2.56 24.27 8.78
N LYS A 311 -2.12 24.04 10.03
CA LYS A 311 -1.16 24.91 10.72
C LYS A 311 0.28 24.68 10.27
N ARG A 312 0.70 23.41 10.18
CA ARG A 312 2.07 23.03 9.76
C ARG A 312 2.26 23.08 8.26
N TYR A 313 1.22 22.76 7.50
CA TYR A 313 1.27 22.67 6.04
C TYR A 313 0.29 23.64 5.40
N PRO A 314 0.52 24.97 5.50
CA PRO A 314 -0.37 25.97 4.90
C PRO A 314 -0.38 25.90 3.37
N LYS A 315 0.60 25.24 2.75
CA LYS A 315 0.71 24.99 1.31
C LYS A 315 0.28 23.57 0.90
N ALA A 316 -0.36 22.81 1.80
CA ALA A 316 -0.88 21.49 1.46
C ALA A 316 -1.87 21.56 0.29
N SER A 317 -1.99 20.47 -0.46
CA SER A 317 -2.88 20.41 -1.62
C SER A 317 -4.34 20.72 -1.24
N LYS A 318 -5.10 21.22 -2.22
CA LYS A 318 -6.54 21.49 -2.03
C LYS A 318 -7.31 20.22 -1.62
N ALA A 319 -6.88 19.05 -2.11
CA ALA A 319 -7.47 17.78 -1.74
C ALA A 319 -7.27 17.47 -0.23
N VAL A 320 -6.05 17.63 0.28
CA VAL A 320 -5.74 17.42 1.71
C VAL A 320 -6.54 18.38 2.57
N THR A 321 -6.48 19.68 2.28
CA THR A 321 -7.17 20.70 3.08
C THR A 321 -8.69 20.51 3.08
N SER A 322 -9.29 20.17 1.93
CA SER A 322 -10.73 19.86 1.84
C SER A 322 -11.10 18.62 2.64
N LYS A 323 -10.26 17.57 2.60
CA LYS A 323 -10.49 16.33 3.36
C LYS A 323 -10.36 16.57 4.87
N VAL A 324 -9.37 17.35 5.31
CA VAL A 324 -9.24 17.78 6.72
C VAL A 324 -10.53 18.47 7.18
N ALA A 325 -11.02 19.45 6.42
CA ALA A 325 -12.24 20.17 6.77
C ALA A 325 -13.47 19.25 6.84
N SER A 326 -13.59 18.30 5.91
CA SER A 326 -14.65 17.28 5.94
C SER A 326 -14.57 16.38 7.17
N GLU A 327 -13.37 15.92 7.54
CA GLU A 327 -13.18 15.06 8.71
C GLU A 327 -13.44 15.83 10.02
N GLN A 328 -12.96 17.06 10.13
CA GLN A 328 -13.27 17.92 11.28
C GLN A 328 -14.77 18.13 11.45
N LYS A 329 -15.48 18.45 10.35
CA LYS A 329 -16.94 18.59 10.37
C LYS A 329 -17.63 17.28 10.76
N ARG A 330 -17.21 16.14 10.19
CA ARG A 330 -17.76 14.81 10.52
C ARG A 330 -17.59 14.49 11.99
N LEU A 331 -16.46 14.87 12.57
CA LEU A 331 -16.15 14.62 13.96
C LEU A 331 -16.74 15.68 14.89
N ALA A 332 -17.33 16.77 14.40
CA ALA A 332 -17.72 17.92 15.21
C ALA A 332 -16.54 18.44 16.06
N CYS A 333 -15.39 18.57 15.41
CA CYS A 333 -14.37 19.54 15.79
C CYS A 333 -14.86 20.94 15.33
#